data_AF-A0AAD4GDG3-F1
#
_entry.id   AF-A0AAD4GDG3-F1
#
_cell.length_a   1.000
_cell.length_b   1.000
_cell.length_c   1.000
_cell.angle_alpha   90.00
_cell.angle_beta   90.00
_cell.angle_gamma   90.00
#
_symmetry.space_group_name_H-M   'P 1'
#
loop_
_entity.id
_entity.type
_entity.pdbx_description
1 polymer ?
#
loop_
_entity_poly.entity_id
_entity_poly.type
_entity_poly.pdbx_seq_one_letter_code
_entity_poly.pdbx_strand_id
1 'polypeptide(L)'
;MLPCRNLLSSFAILATAVFFVAPVGIVAQSSDATCLPPYYWMNNSKAQSPCVIAAYLMTVCAVTPVVVQQLPPTYHYAGPYAAGQSTCACSTVTYSAFSACAICQNATEINWSQWSFNCSTVYPGSFPPGIPSGTPLPQWMFQDVTKTDVFNATLALSVGGTLILS
;
A
#
# COMPACT_ATOMS: atom_id res chain seq x y z
N MET A 1 19.61 79.16 11.99
CA MET A 1 18.51 79.45 11.05
C MET A 1 18.32 78.22 10.18
N LEU A 2 17.18 77.53 10.28
CA LEU A 2 16.74 76.49 9.34
C LEU A 2 16.41 77.14 7.98
N PRO A 3 16.48 76.38 6.86
CA PRO A 3 15.23 75.83 6.37
C PRO A 3 15.28 74.37 5.91
N CYS A 4 14.10 73.78 6.03
CA CYS A 4 13.64 72.47 5.61
C CYS A 4 13.49 72.39 4.07
N ARG A 5 13.83 71.26 3.44
CA ARG A 5 13.17 70.85 2.20
C ARG A 5 13.12 69.33 2.05
N ASN A 6 11.90 68.82 2.21
CA ASN A 6 11.44 67.50 1.81
C ASN A 6 11.84 67.19 0.35
N LEU A 7 12.42 66.01 0.13
CA LEU A 7 12.14 65.25 -1.08
C LEU A 7 11.93 63.80 -0.70
N LEU A 8 10.67 63.40 -0.78
CA LEU A 8 10.19 62.04 -0.65
C LEU A 8 10.85 61.18 -1.73
N SER A 9 11.73 60.26 -1.33
CA SER A 9 12.24 59.20 -2.20
C SER A 9 11.25 58.03 -2.14
N SER A 10 10.44 57.89 -3.19
CA SER A 10 9.50 56.79 -3.36
C SER A 10 10.24 55.45 -3.43
N PHE A 11 10.15 54.63 -2.38
CA PHE A 11 10.54 53.22 -2.45
C PHE A 11 9.46 52.46 -3.21
N ALA A 12 9.71 52.16 -4.49
CA ALA A 12 8.88 51.23 -5.25
C ALA A 12 9.05 49.81 -4.67
N ILE A 13 8.03 49.31 -3.97
CA ILE A 13 7.99 47.95 -3.45
C ILE A 13 7.75 47.02 -4.64
N LEU A 14 8.78 46.28 -5.08
CA LEU A 14 8.61 45.18 -6.03
C LEU A 14 7.84 44.05 -5.33
N ALA A 15 6.55 43.95 -5.58
CA ALA A 15 5.74 42.81 -5.13
C ALA A 15 6.15 41.56 -5.92
N THR A 16 7.03 40.73 -5.36
CA THR A 16 7.31 39.39 -5.88
C THR A 16 6.05 38.54 -5.72
N ALA A 17 5.39 38.20 -6.83
CA ALA A 17 4.29 37.26 -6.84
C ALA A 17 4.79 35.88 -6.40
N VAL A 18 4.50 35.50 -5.16
CA VAL A 18 4.70 34.13 -4.67
C VAL A 18 3.60 33.28 -5.28
N PHE A 19 3.93 32.54 -6.34
CA PHE A 19 3.06 31.49 -6.88
C PHE A 19 2.96 30.38 -5.83
N PHE A 20 1.86 30.37 -5.07
CA PHE A 20 1.47 29.21 -4.27
C PHE A 20 1.13 28.07 -5.23
N VAL A 21 2.10 27.21 -5.50
CA VAL A 21 1.84 25.90 -6.11
C VAL A 21 1.04 25.13 -5.07
N ALA A 22 -0.27 24.98 -5.29
CA ALA A 22 -1.09 24.12 -4.45
C ALA A 22 -0.45 22.72 -4.45
N PRO A 23 -0.28 22.07 -3.30
CA PRO A 23 0.21 20.71 -3.28
C PRO A 23 -0.77 19.87 -4.09
N VAL A 24 -0.28 19.27 -5.18
CA VAL A 24 -0.99 18.18 -5.84
C VAL A 24 -1.27 17.18 -4.73
N GLY A 25 -2.55 16.96 -4.43
CA GLY A 25 -2.94 16.02 -3.38
C GLY A 25 -2.25 14.70 -3.65
N ILE A 26 -1.30 14.32 -2.80
CA ILE A 26 -0.77 12.96 -2.81
C ILE A 26 -1.94 12.11 -2.35
N VAL A 27 -2.61 11.46 -3.30
CA VAL A 27 -3.62 10.48 -2.96
C VAL A 27 -2.87 9.26 -2.47
N ALA A 28 -2.60 9.23 -1.17
CA ALA A 28 -1.96 8.09 -0.53
C ALA A 28 -2.92 6.90 -0.58
N GLN A 29 -2.42 5.75 -0.99
CA GLN A 29 -3.16 4.49 -0.83
C GLN A 29 -3.30 4.23 0.66
N SER A 30 -4.52 4.00 1.09
CA SER A 30 -4.87 4.05 2.51
C SER A 30 -5.57 2.78 2.95
N SER A 31 -5.48 2.56 4.26
CA SER A 31 -6.15 1.48 4.97
C SER A 31 -6.57 2.07 6.32
N ASP A 32 -7.78 1.77 6.76
CA ASP A 32 -8.23 2.06 8.13
C ASP A 32 -7.94 0.88 9.09
N ALA A 33 -7.58 -0.28 8.54
CA ALA A 33 -7.15 -1.45 9.31
C ALA A 33 -5.90 -1.16 10.17
N THR A 34 -6.02 -1.42 11.47
CA THR A 34 -4.94 -1.27 12.45
C THR A 34 -4.37 -2.63 12.82
N CYS A 35 -3.08 -2.84 12.54
CA CYS A 35 -2.37 -4.04 12.96
C CYS A 35 -2.06 -4.00 14.46
N LEU A 36 -2.11 -5.16 15.12
CA LEU A 36 -1.71 -5.33 16.51
C LEU A 36 -0.18 -5.28 16.65
N PRO A 37 0.36 -4.79 17.78
CA PRO A 37 1.80 -4.63 17.98
C PRO A 37 2.67 -5.87 17.70
N PRO A 38 2.26 -7.11 18.04
CA PRO A 38 3.05 -8.31 17.74
C PRO A 38 3.30 -8.56 16.25
N TYR A 39 2.58 -7.89 15.35
CA TYR A 39 2.68 -8.08 13.90
C TYR A 39 3.38 -6.93 13.17
N TYR A 40 3.92 -5.94 13.88
CA TYR A 40 4.65 -4.81 13.26
C TYR A 40 5.90 -5.23 12.49
N TRP A 41 6.44 -6.42 12.75
CA TRP A 41 7.52 -7.00 11.96
C TRP A 41 7.11 -7.25 10.48
N MET A 42 5.81 -7.32 10.17
CA MET A 42 5.30 -7.45 8.81
C MET A 42 5.38 -6.15 8.01
N ASN A 43 5.60 -5.01 8.68
CA ASN A 43 5.68 -3.72 8.00
C ASN A 43 6.88 -3.68 7.05
N ASN A 44 6.74 -2.97 5.94
CA ASN A 44 7.87 -2.73 5.04
C ASN A 44 8.82 -1.65 5.56
N SER A 45 9.90 -1.38 4.81
CA SER A 45 10.91 -0.38 5.17
C SER A 45 10.42 1.07 5.20
N LYS A 46 9.19 1.33 4.72
CA LYS A 46 8.51 2.63 4.85
C LYS A 46 7.51 2.67 6.01
N ALA A 47 7.57 1.69 6.91
CA ALA A 47 6.63 1.52 8.01
C ALA A 47 5.17 1.39 7.57
N GLN A 48 4.92 0.91 6.34
CA GLN A 48 3.57 0.61 5.87
C GLN A 48 3.16 -0.77 6.36
N SER A 49 1.95 -0.87 6.90
CA SER A 49 1.37 -2.15 7.30
C SER A 49 1.08 -3.05 6.09
N PRO A 50 0.95 -4.37 6.26
CA PRO A 50 0.52 -5.26 5.18
C PRO A 50 -0.80 -4.81 4.54
N CYS A 51 -1.72 -4.20 5.29
CA CYS A 51 -2.97 -3.65 4.78
C CYS A 51 -2.77 -2.45 3.85
N VAL A 52 -1.85 -1.55 4.20
CA VAL A 52 -1.48 -0.43 3.33
C VAL A 52 -0.80 -0.96 2.06
N ILE A 53 0.13 -1.91 2.17
CA ILE A 53 0.79 -2.51 1.01
C ILE A 53 -0.24 -3.17 0.08
N ALA A 54 -1.22 -3.90 0.63
CA ALA A 54 -2.32 -4.48 -0.14
C ALA A 54 -3.13 -3.42 -0.91
N ALA A 55 -3.43 -2.27 -0.28
CA ALA A 55 -4.09 -1.13 -0.93
C ALA A 55 -3.26 -0.59 -2.12
N TYR A 56 -1.93 -0.48 -1.95
CA TYR A 56 -1.05 -0.08 -3.04
C TYR A 56 -1.10 -1.05 -4.22
N LEU A 57 -0.99 -2.34 -3.96
CA LEU A 57 -1.00 -3.36 -5.02
C LEU A 57 -2.31 -3.38 -5.79
N MET A 58 -3.44 -3.34 -5.09
CA MET A 58 -4.76 -3.34 -5.75
C MET A 58 -4.99 -2.08 -6.58
N THR A 59 -4.48 -0.94 -6.13
CA THR A 59 -4.69 0.33 -6.84
C THR A 59 -3.98 0.37 -8.19
N VAL A 60 -2.90 -0.39 -8.40
CA VAL A 60 -2.21 -0.42 -9.71
C VAL A 60 -3.15 -0.82 -10.85
N CYS A 61 -4.15 -1.66 -10.57
CA CYS A 61 -5.14 -2.11 -11.56
C CYS A 61 -6.50 -1.41 -11.43
N ALA A 62 -6.64 -0.43 -10.53
CA ALA A 62 -7.90 0.25 -10.28
C ALA A 62 -7.93 1.63 -10.94
N VAL A 63 -9.13 2.07 -11.33
CA VAL A 63 -9.36 3.44 -11.85
C VAL A 63 -9.34 4.47 -10.72
N THR A 64 -9.66 4.04 -9.51
CA THR A 64 -9.67 4.86 -8.30
C THR A 64 -8.82 4.21 -7.21
N PRO A 65 -8.26 5.00 -6.28
CA PRO A 65 -7.59 4.47 -5.10
C PRO A 65 -8.42 3.42 -4.37
N VAL A 66 -7.79 2.30 -4.02
CA VAL A 66 -8.39 1.23 -3.23
C VAL A 66 -8.10 1.49 -1.76
N VAL A 67 -9.13 1.38 -0.92
CA VAL A 67 -8.99 1.46 0.53
C VAL A 67 -9.25 0.08 1.13
N VAL A 68 -8.24 -0.49 1.79
CA VAL A 68 -8.39 -1.76 2.51
C VAL A 68 -9.07 -1.49 3.85
N GLN A 69 -10.25 -2.08 4.04
CA GLN A 69 -11.09 -1.85 5.22
C GLN A 69 -10.65 -2.73 6.40
N GLN A 70 -10.81 -2.23 7.62
CA GLN A 70 -10.66 -3.03 8.83
C GLN A 70 -11.71 -4.15 8.87
N LEU A 71 -11.27 -5.36 9.20
CA LEU A 71 -12.18 -6.49 9.36
C LEU A 71 -12.69 -6.57 10.80
N PRO A 72 -13.98 -6.82 11.02
CA PRO A 72 -14.46 -7.29 12.31
C PRO A 72 -13.86 -8.66 12.65
N PRO A 73 -13.88 -9.07 13.94
CA PRO A 73 -13.46 -10.41 14.33
C PRO A 73 -14.20 -11.48 13.53
N THR A 74 -13.50 -12.54 13.14
CA THR A 74 -13.97 -13.69 12.32
C THR A 74 -14.24 -13.42 10.83
N TYR A 75 -14.21 -12.16 10.38
CA TYR A 75 -14.33 -11.83 8.96
C TYR A 75 -13.01 -12.09 8.22
N HIS A 76 -13.08 -12.13 6.89
CA HIS A 76 -11.94 -12.34 6.01
C HIS A 76 -12.03 -11.42 4.79
N TYR A 77 -10.89 -11.17 4.15
CA TYR A 77 -10.87 -10.58 2.81
C TYR A 77 -11.21 -11.64 1.77
N ALA A 78 -12.12 -11.32 0.86
CA ALA A 78 -12.47 -12.19 -0.24
C ALA A 78 -11.54 -11.97 -1.45
N GLY A 79 -11.29 -13.04 -2.20
CA GLY A 79 -10.67 -12.95 -3.52
C GLY A 79 -11.56 -12.24 -4.55
N PRO A 80 -11.04 -11.98 -5.76
CA PRO A 80 -11.82 -11.34 -6.81
C PRO A 80 -13.06 -12.15 -7.19
N TYR A 81 -14.13 -11.45 -7.54
CA TYR A 81 -15.27 -12.03 -8.28
C TYR A 81 -14.92 -12.13 -9.78
N ALA A 82 -15.70 -12.90 -10.56
CA ALA A 82 -15.40 -13.20 -11.96
C ALA A 82 -15.11 -11.97 -12.85
N ALA A 83 -15.89 -10.89 -12.71
CA ALA A 83 -15.67 -9.64 -13.45
C ALA A 83 -14.69 -8.66 -12.77
N GLY A 84 -14.23 -8.99 -11.56
CA GLY A 84 -13.26 -8.20 -10.78
C GLY A 84 -11.86 -8.80 -10.76
N GLN A 85 -11.63 -9.92 -11.46
CA GLN A 85 -10.29 -10.48 -11.60
C GLN A 85 -9.37 -9.50 -12.34
N SER A 86 -8.12 -9.42 -11.90
CA SER A 86 -7.10 -8.57 -12.52
C SER A 86 -5.73 -9.16 -12.28
N THR A 87 -4.74 -8.68 -13.02
CA THR A 87 -3.33 -9.03 -12.81
C THR A 87 -2.86 -8.71 -11.39
N CYS A 88 -3.41 -7.66 -10.76
CA CYS A 88 -3.16 -7.32 -9.37
C CYS A 88 -3.78 -8.33 -8.40
N ALA A 89 -5.09 -8.59 -8.53
CA ALA A 89 -5.81 -9.45 -7.59
C ALA A 89 -5.38 -10.92 -7.66
N CYS A 90 -5.02 -11.41 -8.86
CA CYS A 90 -4.66 -12.79 -9.12
C CYS A 90 -3.16 -13.09 -8.94
N SER A 91 -2.42 -12.17 -8.33
CA SER A 91 -1.04 -12.38 -7.90
C SER A 91 -0.99 -13.02 -6.52
N THR A 92 -0.13 -14.03 -6.36
CA THR A 92 0.18 -14.63 -5.05
C THR A 92 0.84 -13.65 -4.08
N VAL A 93 1.49 -12.60 -4.60
CA VAL A 93 2.07 -11.50 -3.82
C VAL A 93 0.97 -10.66 -3.17
N THR A 94 -0.09 -10.35 -3.94
CA THR A 94 -1.27 -9.65 -3.42
C THR A 94 -2.02 -10.50 -2.41
N TYR A 95 -2.22 -11.80 -2.69
CA TYR A 95 -2.80 -12.72 -1.71
C TYR A 95 -2.03 -12.71 -0.39
N SER A 96 -0.70 -12.84 -0.45
CA SER A 96 0.14 -12.82 0.76
C SER A 96 0.00 -11.51 1.53
N ALA A 97 -0.14 -10.37 0.84
CA ALA A 97 -0.40 -9.07 1.48
C ALA A 97 -1.72 -9.06 2.27
N PHE A 98 -2.80 -9.56 1.67
CA PHE A 98 -4.12 -9.61 2.30
C PHE A 98 -4.20 -10.64 3.43
N SER A 99 -3.55 -11.80 3.28
CA SER A 99 -3.35 -12.79 4.34
C SER A 99 -2.64 -12.17 5.55
N ALA A 100 -1.48 -11.54 5.34
CA ALA A 100 -0.76 -10.84 6.38
C ALA A 100 -1.59 -9.71 7.02
N CYS A 101 -2.39 -8.99 6.23
CA CYS A 101 -3.30 -7.97 6.75
C CYS A 101 -4.40 -8.57 7.65
N ALA A 102 -4.99 -9.71 7.26
CA ALA A 102 -5.94 -10.42 8.10
C ALA A 102 -5.30 -10.91 9.41
N ILE A 103 -4.12 -11.52 9.35
CA ILE A 103 -3.37 -11.95 10.54
C ILE A 103 -3.06 -10.76 11.45
N CYS A 104 -2.58 -9.65 10.89
CA CYS A 104 -2.10 -8.53 11.69
C CYS A 104 -3.20 -7.90 12.56
N GLN A 105 -4.45 -7.96 12.11
CA GLN A 105 -5.63 -7.47 12.83
C GLN A 105 -6.38 -8.59 13.60
N ASN A 106 -5.80 -9.80 13.67
CA ASN A 106 -6.40 -10.98 14.29
C ASN A 106 -7.77 -11.37 13.68
N ALA A 107 -7.89 -11.25 12.36
CA ALA A 107 -9.03 -11.67 11.56
C ALA A 107 -8.80 -13.05 10.92
N THR A 108 -9.81 -13.58 10.24
CA THR A 108 -9.75 -14.88 9.56
C THR A 108 -9.08 -14.74 8.20
N GLU A 109 -8.25 -15.71 7.84
CA GLU A 109 -7.69 -15.85 6.50
C GLU A 109 -8.48 -16.86 5.67
N ILE A 110 -8.45 -16.69 4.35
CA ILE A 110 -8.84 -17.74 3.41
C ILE A 110 -7.59 -18.33 2.75
N ASN A 111 -7.73 -19.57 2.26
CA ASN A 111 -6.65 -20.22 1.52
C ASN A 111 -6.53 -19.63 0.10
N TRP A 112 -5.39 -19.88 -0.54
CA TRP A 112 -5.09 -19.39 -1.88
C TRP A 112 -6.11 -19.91 -2.89
N SER A 113 -6.49 -21.19 -2.82
CA SER A 113 -7.47 -21.79 -3.71
C SER A 113 -8.85 -21.12 -3.65
N GLN A 114 -9.31 -20.68 -2.48
CA GLN A 114 -10.52 -19.86 -2.34
C GLN A 114 -10.29 -18.45 -2.89
N TRP A 115 -9.16 -17.81 -2.59
CA TRP A 115 -8.85 -16.48 -3.10
C TRP A 115 -8.81 -16.45 -4.63
N SER A 116 -8.10 -17.39 -5.24
CA SER A 116 -7.87 -17.45 -6.68
C SER A 116 -9.01 -18.10 -7.47
N PHE A 117 -10.13 -18.43 -6.82
CA PHE A 117 -11.20 -19.23 -7.43
C PHE A 117 -11.70 -18.66 -8.77
N ASN A 118 -11.84 -17.34 -8.88
CA ASN A 118 -12.28 -16.68 -10.11
C ASN A 118 -11.14 -16.16 -11.01
N CYS A 119 -9.89 -16.50 -10.69
CA CYS A 119 -8.74 -16.09 -11.51
C CYS A 119 -8.55 -17.05 -12.68
N SER A 120 -8.77 -16.55 -13.90
CA SER A 120 -8.49 -17.31 -15.13
C SER A 120 -7.00 -17.46 -15.40
N THR A 121 -6.18 -16.54 -14.87
CA THR A 121 -4.72 -16.59 -14.91
C THR A 121 -4.18 -16.15 -13.57
N VAL A 122 -3.19 -16.88 -13.04
CA VAL A 122 -2.55 -16.60 -11.76
C VAL A 122 -1.08 -16.25 -11.95
N TYR A 123 -0.52 -15.49 -11.01
CA TYR A 123 0.87 -15.04 -11.05
C TYR A 123 1.61 -15.50 -9.78
N PRO A 124 2.20 -16.71 -9.78
CA PRO A 124 2.99 -17.23 -8.68
C PRO A 124 4.30 -16.44 -8.51
N GLY A 125 4.64 -16.08 -7.27
CA GLY A 125 5.89 -15.41 -6.90
C GLY A 125 6.16 -14.09 -7.63
N SER A 126 5.14 -13.46 -8.21
CA SER A 126 5.33 -12.29 -9.08
C SER A 126 4.15 -11.33 -9.01
N PHE A 127 4.44 -10.04 -9.22
CA PHE A 127 3.46 -8.97 -9.36
C PHE A 127 3.67 -8.28 -10.72
N PRO A 128 3.05 -8.80 -11.80
CA PRO A 128 3.33 -8.38 -13.18
C PRO A 128 3.16 -6.90 -13.51
N PRO A 129 2.19 -6.16 -12.92
CA PRO A 129 2.02 -4.73 -13.22
C PRO A 129 3.23 -3.86 -12.87
N GLY A 130 4.20 -4.38 -12.12
CA GLY A 130 5.33 -3.64 -11.59
C GLY A 130 5.02 -3.09 -10.19
N ILE A 131 6.03 -3.06 -9.33
CA ILE A 131 5.88 -2.60 -7.95
C ILE A 131 5.67 -1.08 -7.96
N PRO A 132 4.57 -0.55 -7.41
CA PRO A 132 4.31 0.88 -7.46
C PRO A 132 5.34 1.66 -6.63
N SER A 133 5.81 2.78 -7.19
CA SER A 133 6.74 3.68 -6.49
C SER A 133 6.12 4.13 -5.17
N GLY A 134 6.82 3.88 -4.06
CA GLY A 134 6.32 4.25 -2.73
C GLY A 134 5.86 3.09 -1.85
N THR A 135 5.83 1.85 -2.35
CA THR A 135 5.63 0.65 -1.52
C THR A 135 6.72 -0.41 -1.80
N PRO A 136 7.81 -0.44 -1.01
CA PRO A 136 8.74 -1.55 -1.10
C PRO A 136 8.05 -2.83 -0.61
N LEU A 137 8.20 -3.92 -1.34
CA LEU A 137 7.60 -5.21 -0.96
C LEU A 137 8.61 -6.01 -0.12
N PRO A 138 8.25 -6.44 1.10
CA PRO A 138 9.05 -7.38 1.87
C PRO A 138 9.19 -8.73 1.18
N GLN A 139 10.35 -9.40 1.37
CA GLN A 139 10.61 -10.73 0.83
C GLN A 139 9.55 -11.77 1.22
N TRP A 140 8.97 -11.66 2.42
CA TRP A 140 7.97 -12.61 2.92
C TRP A 140 6.71 -12.68 2.04
N MET A 141 6.43 -11.66 1.23
CA MET A 141 5.26 -11.63 0.33
C MET A 141 5.37 -12.60 -0.84
N PHE A 142 6.55 -13.15 -1.10
CA PHE A 142 6.85 -13.97 -2.27
C PHE A 142 6.92 -15.46 -1.95
N GLN A 143 6.33 -15.87 -0.82
CA GLN A 143 6.16 -17.27 -0.49
C GLN A 143 5.38 -18.00 -1.59
N ASP A 144 5.77 -19.25 -1.88
CA ASP A 144 5.10 -20.09 -2.87
C ASP A 144 3.83 -20.73 -2.25
N VAL A 145 2.79 -19.92 -2.10
CA VAL A 145 1.49 -20.33 -1.58
C VAL A 145 0.74 -21.29 -2.51
N THR A 146 1.18 -21.45 -3.76
CA THR A 146 0.55 -22.40 -4.70
C THR A 146 0.80 -23.86 -4.32
N LYS A 147 1.83 -24.11 -3.49
CA LYS A 147 2.17 -25.45 -2.98
C LYS A 147 1.53 -25.74 -1.61
N THR A 148 1.43 -24.73 -0.76
CA THR A 148 0.93 -24.89 0.62
C THR A 148 -0.54 -24.52 0.79
N ASP A 149 -1.11 -23.85 -0.21
CA ASP A 149 -2.46 -23.25 -0.21
C ASP A 149 -2.68 -22.18 0.87
N VAL A 150 -1.71 -21.92 1.75
CA VAL A 150 -1.84 -20.99 2.88
C VAL A 150 -0.57 -20.17 3.05
N PHE A 151 -0.75 -18.89 3.36
CA PHE A 151 0.32 -18.00 3.78
C PHE A 151 0.87 -18.40 5.16
N ASN A 152 2.18 -18.58 5.29
CA ASN A 152 2.79 -19.01 6.54
C ASN A 152 3.47 -17.84 7.26
N ALA A 153 2.83 -17.33 8.32
CA ALA A 153 3.35 -16.21 9.12
C ALA A 153 4.66 -16.55 9.85
N THR A 154 4.86 -17.80 10.26
CA THR A 154 6.09 -18.24 10.93
C THR A 154 7.28 -18.25 9.96
N LEU A 155 7.06 -18.75 8.73
CA LEU A 155 8.05 -18.68 7.66
C LEU A 155 8.31 -17.23 7.22
N ALA A 156 7.26 -16.40 7.14
CA ALA A 156 7.39 -14.98 6.85
C ALA A 156 8.30 -14.27 7.87
N LEU A 157 8.10 -14.57 9.16
CA LEU A 157 8.88 -13.97 10.24
C LEU A 157 10.38 -14.35 10.15
N SER A 158 10.70 -15.57 9.72
CA SER A 158 12.10 -16.03 9.65
C SER A 158 12.90 -15.37 8.52
N VAL A 159 12.25 -14.88 7.47
CA VAL A 159 12.89 -14.15 6.36
C VAL A 159 12.83 -12.62 6.53
N GLY A 160 11.95 -12.15 7.42
CA GLY A 160 11.82 -10.74 7.81
C GLY A 160 11.54 -9.77 6.66
N GLY A 161 11.47 -8.47 6.98
CA GLY A 161 11.31 -7.38 6.02
C GLY A 161 12.53 -7.13 5.10
N THR A 162 13.31 -8.16 4.79
CA THR A 162 14.46 -8.07 3.90
C THR A 162 13.98 -7.61 2.52
N LEU A 163 14.57 -6.54 2.01
CA LEU A 163 14.16 -5.86 0.78
C LEU A 163 14.46 -6.70 -0.46
N ILE A 164 13.48 -6.81 -1.36
CA ILE A 164 13.75 -7.01 -2.78
C ILE A 164 13.67 -5.63 -3.43
N LEU A 165 14.83 -5.13 -3.85
CA LEU A 165 14.94 -3.84 -4.53
C LEU A 165 14.20 -3.94 -5.88
N SER A 166 13.42 -2.90 -6.15
CA SER A 166 12.75 -2.60 -7.43
C SER A 166 13.71 -2.59 -8.60
#